data_AF-A0A3P7BX96-F1
#
_entry.id   AF-A0A3P7BX96-F1
#
_cell.length_a   1.000
_cell.length_b   1.000
_cell.length_c   1.000
_cell.angle_alpha   90.00
_cell.angle_beta   90.00
_cell.angle_gamma   90.00
#
_symmetry.space_group_name_H-M   'P 1'
#
loop_
_entity.id
_entity.type
_entity.pdbx_description
1 polymer ?
#
loop_
_entity_poly.entity_id
_entity_poly.type
_entity_poly.pdbx_seq_one_letter_code
_entity_poly.pdbx_strand_id
1 'polypeptide(L)'
;MDEEYMRFAAKYRKYVGPLKCVLNRHDNTKLANEKDWILLPGYSDQILQFIAAVGNQALVRHVDNIDRRFNLISDLPIQRCPSVYTSPLHRFSIELPEFQQASVRVFVSSTFRDMSGERDLISGLVFPALRKQLSKLDFPVHLNEIDLRWGVPEAATQTPDALRACLENVVTSDYLILLLGERYGWVPPEELVHALPYKLYNRVHRVYKPGMSITELEASLFLDLNYQNERRLICCLRDPKCLEALPAVQKSNFVESSAVKTSRLNAFKAQLKSKGLIHLNNYKAAYAGVVSQYPMMGDLADLGEALFSSLYSEIIEFMETRTSHRSVRSS
;
A
#
# COMPACT_ATOMS: atom_id res chain seq x y z
N MET A 1 -9.70 -28.43 -22.00
CA MET A 1 -9.86 -26.95 -22.00
C MET A 1 -11.21 -26.66 -22.60
N ASP A 2 -12.05 -25.88 -21.92
CA ASP A 2 -13.39 -25.54 -22.38
C ASP A 2 -13.36 -24.81 -23.73
N GLU A 3 -14.30 -25.16 -24.61
CA GLU A 3 -14.43 -24.57 -25.96
C GLU A 3 -14.72 -23.06 -25.88
N GLU A 4 -15.42 -22.64 -24.84
CA GLU A 4 -15.69 -21.26 -24.48
C GLU A 4 -14.40 -20.48 -24.12
N TYR A 5 -13.49 -21.12 -23.40
CA TYR A 5 -12.18 -20.55 -23.06
C TYR A 5 -11.32 -20.34 -24.31
N MET A 6 -11.33 -21.30 -25.24
CA MET A 6 -10.57 -21.17 -26.49
C MET A 6 -11.09 -20.04 -27.38
N ARG A 7 -12.42 -19.84 -27.45
CA ARG A 7 -13.02 -18.67 -28.12
C ARG A 7 -12.65 -17.36 -27.45
N PHE A 8 -12.72 -17.29 -26.12
CA PHE A 8 -12.31 -16.10 -25.37
C PHE A 8 -10.83 -15.78 -25.62
N ALA A 9 -9.94 -16.76 -25.49
CA ALA A 9 -8.50 -16.58 -25.68
C ALA A 9 -8.15 -16.11 -27.10
N ALA A 10 -8.80 -16.67 -28.13
CA ALA A 10 -8.61 -16.24 -29.52
C ALA A 10 -9.09 -14.79 -29.73
N LYS A 11 -10.24 -14.42 -29.16
CA LYS A 11 -10.80 -13.06 -29.24
C LYS A 11 -9.93 -12.06 -28.49
N TYR A 12 -9.47 -12.42 -27.29
CA TYR A 12 -8.61 -11.58 -26.45
C TYR A 12 -7.26 -11.32 -27.11
N ARG A 13 -6.58 -12.36 -27.63
CA ARG A 13 -5.32 -12.21 -28.37
C ARG A 13 -5.45 -11.31 -29.60
N LYS A 14 -6.57 -11.40 -30.31
CA LYS A 14 -6.86 -10.57 -31.49
C LYS A 14 -7.00 -9.08 -31.15
N TYR A 15 -7.48 -8.73 -29.95
CA TYR A 15 -7.89 -7.36 -29.65
C TYR A 15 -7.07 -6.66 -28.57
N VAL A 16 -6.44 -7.40 -27.65
CA VAL A 16 -5.72 -6.86 -26.49
C VAL A 16 -4.21 -7.15 -26.55
N GLY A 17 -3.79 -8.23 -27.23
CA GLY A 17 -2.39 -8.64 -27.35
C GLY A 17 -2.06 -9.93 -26.57
N PRO A 18 -0.81 -10.44 -26.65
CA PRO A 18 -0.42 -11.71 -26.04
C PRO A 18 -0.19 -11.55 -24.53
N LEU A 19 -1.25 -11.32 -23.77
CA LEU A 19 -1.23 -11.47 -22.31
C LEU A 19 -1.64 -12.91 -22.00
N LYS A 20 -0.68 -13.73 -21.57
CA LYS A 20 -0.90 -15.11 -21.14
C LYS A 20 -0.99 -15.12 -19.61
N CYS A 21 -2.13 -14.75 -19.03
CA CYS A 21 -2.36 -14.87 -17.58
C CYS A 21 -3.54 -15.80 -17.30
N VAL A 22 -3.45 -16.61 -16.24
CA VAL A 22 -4.59 -17.38 -15.71
C VAL A 22 -5.04 -16.75 -14.41
N LEU A 23 -6.32 -16.34 -14.38
CA LEU A 23 -7.03 -15.95 -13.17
C LEU A 23 -7.60 -17.22 -12.53
N ASN A 24 -7.11 -17.60 -11.35
CA ASN A 24 -7.48 -18.88 -10.76
C ASN A 24 -8.82 -18.79 -10.01
N ARG A 25 -9.76 -19.67 -10.38
CA ARG A 25 -10.78 -20.20 -9.48
C ARG A 25 -10.96 -21.70 -9.79
N HIS A 26 -10.08 -22.55 -9.26
CA HIS A 26 -10.31 -23.95 -8.82
C HIS A 26 -8.96 -24.65 -8.54
N ASP A 27 -8.88 -25.38 -7.43
CA ASP A 27 -7.67 -26.02 -6.87
C ASP A 27 -6.97 -27.07 -7.77
N ASN A 28 -7.50 -27.39 -8.95
CA ASN A 28 -7.03 -28.48 -9.80
C ASN A 28 -6.31 -28.06 -11.09
N THR A 29 -5.99 -26.78 -11.32
CA THR A 29 -5.32 -26.36 -12.57
C THR A 29 -3.80 -26.61 -12.53
N LYS A 30 -3.36 -27.71 -13.15
CA LYS A 30 -1.93 -28.01 -13.40
C LYS A 30 -1.41 -27.21 -14.60
N LEU A 31 -1.10 -25.93 -14.41
CA LEU A 31 -0.44 -25.08 -15.42
C LEU A 31 0.96 -24.60 -14.99
N ALA A 32 1.50 -25.16 -13.91
CA ALA A 32 2.89 -24.94 -13.53
C ALA A 32 3.81 -25.55 -14.60
N ASN A 33 4.35 -24.70 -15.49
CA ASN A 33 5.59 -24.85 -16.28
C ASN A 33 5.53 -24.26 -17.70
N GLU A 34 4.47 -23.57 -18.12
CA GLU A 34 4.53 -22.84 -19.40
C GLU A 34 5.28 -21.50 -19.26
N LYS A 35 6.32 -21.28 -20.08
CA LYS A 35 6.99 -19.98 -20.20
C LYS A 35 5.97 -18.90 -20.54
N ASP A 36 6.11 -17.75 -19.89
CA ASP A 36 5.32 -16.51 -20.06
C ASP A 36 3.92 -16.51 -19.42
N TRP A 37 3.61 -17.44 -18.52
CA TRP A 37 2.34 -17.45 -17.77
C TRP A 37 2.49 -17.00 -16.31
N ILE A 38 1.57 -16.13 -15.88
CA ILE A 38 1.47 -15.66 -14.49
C ILE A 38 0.18 -16.21 -13.87
N LEU A 39 0.30 -16.87 -12.71
CA LEU A 39 -0.82 -17.33 -11.89
C LEU A 39 -1.20 -16.24 -10.89
N LEU A 40 -2.44 -15.76 -10.95
CA LEU A 40 -2.94 -14.72 -10.05
C LEU A 40 -4.11 -15.24 -9.22
N PRO A 41 -3.91 -15.50 -7.91
CA PRO A 41 -5.01 -15.77 -6.99
C PRO A 41 -5.62 -14.46 -6.47
N GLY A 42 -6.94 -14.30 -6.63
CA GLY A 42 -7.72 -13.21 -6.03
C GLY A 42 -8.15 -12.09 -6.98
N TYR A 43 -8.80 -11.06 -6.43
CA TYR A 43 -9.32 -9.90 -7.14
C TYR A 43 -8.96 -8.62 -6.37
N SER A 44 -8.09 -7.78 -6.91
CA SER A 44 -7.80 -6.44 -6.38
C SER A 44 -7.41 -5.47 -7.50
N ASP A 45 -7.65 -4.18 -7.30
CA ASP A 45 -7.28 -3.14 -8.28
C ASP A 45 -5.76 -3.03 -8.47
N GLN A 46 -4.99 -3.45 -7.46
CA GLN A 46 -3.53 -3.57 -7.57
C GLN A 46 -3.11 -4.63 -8.59
N ILE A 47 -3.87 -5.72 -8.74
CA ILE A 47 -3.62 -6.72 -9.79
C ILE A 47 -3.85 -6.11 -11.16
N LEU A 48 -4.88 -5.28 -11.33
CA LEU A 48 -5.15 -4.57 -12.59
C LEU A 48 -4.05 -3.55 -12.90
N GLN A 49 -3.59 -2.78 -11.91
CA GLN A 49 -2.46 -1.85 -12.06
C GLN A 49 -1.15 -2.57 -12.37
N PHE A 50 -0.88 -3.71 -11.72
CA PHE A 50 0.29 -4.54 -12.01
C PHE A 50 0.24 -5.10 -13.44
N ILE A 51 -0.90 -5.63 -13.88
CA ILE A 51 -1.09 -6.08 -15.27
C ILE A 51 -0.88 -4.93 -16.27
N ALA A 52 -1.36 -3.73 -15.95
CA ALA A 52 -1.20 -2.54 -16.78
C ALA A 52 0.28 -2.07 -16.85
N ALA A 53 1.02 -2.17 -15.74
CA ALA A 53 2.40 -1.71 -15.64
C ALA A 53 3.43 -2.74 -16.15
N VAL A 54 3.19 -4.03 -15.93
CA VAL A 54 4.11 -5.13 -16.30
C VAL A 54 3.81 -5.71 -17.69
N GLY A 55 2.58 -5.55 -18.19
CA GLY A 55 2.26 -5.88 -19.57
C GLY A 55 3.00 -4.99 -20.57
N ASN A 56 3.04 -5.36 -21.85
CA ASN A 56 3.66 -4.57 -22.94
C ASN A 56 2.89 -3.27 -23.27
N GLN A 57 2.27 -2.63 -22.26
CA GLN A 57 1.38 -1.48 -22.37
C GLN A 57 0.20 -1.68 -23.34
N ALA A 58 0.00 -2.87 -23.89
CA ALA A 58 -0.99 -3.13 -24.93
C ALA A 58 -2.42 -2.89 -24.44
N LEU A 59 -2.67 -3.17 -23.16
CA LEU A 59 -3.95 -2.93 -22.51
C LEU A 59 -4.21 -1.43 -22.26
N VAL A 60 -3.19 -0.70 -21.81
CA VAL A 60 -3.23 0.77 -21.68
C VAL A 60 -3.43 1.43 -23.04
N ARG A 61 -2.63 1.04 -24.05
CA ARG A 61 -2.80 1.49 -25.45
C ARG A 61 -4.14 1.10 -26.03
N HIS A 62 -4.71 -0.05 -25.65
CA HIS A 62 -6.04 -0.44 -26.08
C HIS A 62 -7.06 0.54 -25.53
N VAL A 63 -7.04 0.80 -24.21
CA VAL A 63 -7.91 1.76 -23.53
C VAL A 63 -7.77 3.17 -24.14
N ASP A 64 -6.55 3.67 -24.29
CA ASP A 64 -6.27 4.99 -24.88
C ASP A 64 -6.75 5.12 -26.34
N ASN A 65 -6.88 4.00 -27.06
CA ASN A 65 -7.33 3.98 -28.45
C ASN A 65 -8.81 3.57 -28.60
N ILE A 66 -9.56 3.33 -27.51
CA ILE A 66 -11.00 3.01 -27.56
C ILE A 66 -11.75 4.12 -28.29
N ASP A 67 -11.45 5.38 -27.97
CA ASP A 67 -12.15 6.53 -28.55
C ASP A 67 -11.98 6.58 -30.07
N ARG A 68 -10.76 6.41 -30.57
CA ARG A 68 -10.49 6.32 -32.01
C ARG A 68 -11.12 5.09 -32.64
N ARG A 69 -11.12 3.97 -31.93
CA ARG A 69 -11.55 2.67 -32.47
C ARG A 69 -13.06 2.58 -32.66
N PHE A 70 -13.82 3.22 -31.78
CA PHE A 70 -15.28 3.25 -31.85
C PHE A 70 -15.81 4.57 -32.41
N ASN A 71 -14.93 5.43 -32.96
CA ASN A 71 -15.25 6.78 -33.39
C ASN A 71 -16.05 7.56 -32.31
N LEU A 72 -15.68 7.36 -31.04
CA LEU A 72 -16.26 8.12 -29.94
C LEU A 72 -15.76 9.56 -30.08
N ILE A 73 -16.68 10.49 -29.91
CA ILE A 73 -16.42 11.92 -30.06
C ILE A 73 -15.37 12.31 -29.02
N SER A 74 -14.15 12.61 -29.48
CA SER A 74 -12.99 12.96 -28.64
C SER A 74 -13.16 14.30 -27.92
N ASP A 75 -14.02 15.14 -28.48
CA ASP A 75 -14.31 16.50 -28.04
C ASP A 75 -15.76 16.64 -27.56
N LEU A 76 -16.34 15.58 -26.99
CA LEU A 76 -17.41 15.87 -26.04
C LEU A 76 -16.73 16.66 -24.93
N PRO A 77 -17.11 17.93 -24.67
CA PRO A 77 -16.71 18.53 -23.42
C PRO A 77 -17.08 17.50 -22.36
N ILE A 78 -16.15 17.20 -21.45
CA ILE A 78 -16.53 16.52 -20.21
C ILE A 78 -17.46 17.51 -19.54
N GLN A 79 -18.72 17.47 -19.93
CA GLN A 79 -19.79 18.17 -19.30
C GLN A 79 -19.93 17.38 -18.02
N ARG A 80 -19.18 17.80 -17.00
CA ARG A 80 -19.45 17.41 -15.62
C ARG A 80 -20.96 17.50 -15.52
N CYS A 81 -21.61 16.38 -15.17
CA CYS A 81 -23.05 16.38 -14.96
C CYS A 81 -23.35 17.65 -14.16
N PRO A 82 -24.19 18.58 -14.67
CA PRO A 82 -24.44 19.80 -13.96
C PRO A 82 -24.88 19.41 -12.55
N SER A 83 -24.28 20.01 -11.53
CA SER A 83 -24.59 19.74 -10.12
C SER A 83 -26.07 20.04 -9.80
N VAL A 84 -26.79 20.65 -10.74
CA VAL A 84 -28.22 20.90 -10.69
C VAL A 84 -28.86 20.40 -11.99
N TYR A 85 -29.74 19.41 -11.89
CA TYR A 85 -30.61 19.01 -13.01
C TYR A 85 -31.99 19.63 -12.81
N THR A 86 -32.38 20.55 -13.68
CA THR A 86 -33.73 21.12 -13.74
C THR A 86 -34.51 20.45 -14.86
N SER A 87 -35.48 19.62 -14.50
CA SER A 87 -36.43 19.06 -15.47
C SER A 87 -37.35 20.17 -16.00
N PRO A 88 -37.54 20.31 -17.32
CA PRO A 88 -38.51 21.28 -17.87
C PRO A 88 -39.96 21.01 -17.44
N LEU A 89 -40.25 19.78 -16.99
CA LEU A 89 -41.60 19.30 -16.64
C LEU A 89 -41.86 19.25 -15.13
N HIS A 90 -40.84 19.43 -14.29
CA HIS A 90 -40.99 19.38 -12.83
C HIS A 90 -40.33 20.60 -12.21
N ARG A 91 -41.09 21.33 -11.40
CA ARG A 91 -40.71 22.60 -10.75
C ARG A 91 -39.74 22.40 -9.56
N PHE A 92 -38.97 21.32 -9.56
CA PHE A 92 -38.03 20.98 -8.51
C PHE A 92 -36.65 20.75 -9.12
N SER A 93 -35.67 21.51 -8.64
CA SER A 93 -34.26 21.33 -8.95
C SER A 93 -33.72 20.22 -8.04
N ILE A 94 -33.15 19.17 -8.60
CA ILE A 94 -32.36 18.21 -7.81
C ILE A 94 -30.92 18.71 -7.87
N GLU A 95 -30.43 19.25 -6.75
CA GLU A 95 -29.01 19.44 -6.54
C GLU A 95 -28.42 18.06 -6.29
N LEU A 96 -27.59 17.59 -7.22
CA LEU A 96 -26.71 16.46 -6.96
C LEU A 96 -25.73 16.93 -5.88
N PRO A 97 -25.71 16.34 -4.68
CA PRO A 97 -24.71 16.70 -3.69
C PRO A 97 -23.35 16.54 -4.34
N GLU A 98 -22.50 17.57 -4.26
CA GLU A 98 -21.09 17.43 -4.59
C GLU A 98 -20.51 16.37 -3.64
N PHE A 99 -20.52 15.11 -4.07
CA PHE A 99 -19.79 14.03 -3.43
C PHE A 99 -18.31 14.25 -3.70
N GLN A 100 -17.73 15.28 -3.07
CA GLN A 100 -16.29 15.34 -2.87
C GLN A 100 -15.94 14.31 -1.81
N GLN A 101 -15.93 13.02 -2.21
CA GLN A 101 -15.48 11.94 -1.34
C GLN A 101 -14.03 12.23 -0.98
N ALA A 102 -13.79 12.58 0.28
CA ALA A 102 -12.45 12.85 0.75
C ALA A 102 -11.66 11.55 0.71
N SER A 103 -10.42 11.60 0.26
CA SER A 103 -9.54 10.42 0.24
C SER A 103 -8.36 10.61 1.18
N VAL A 104 -7.96 9.50 1.80
CA VAL A 104 -6.82 9.41 2.69
C VAL A 104 -5.94 8.26 2.24
N ARG A 105 -4.63 8.48 2.16
CA ARG A 105 -3.63 7.49 1.75
C ARG A 105 -2.82 7.02 2.95
N VAL A 106 -2.80 5.71 3.20
CA VAL A 106 -2.07 5.09 4.31
C VAL A 106 -1.01 4.15 3.77
N PHE A 107 0.26 4.44 4.05
CA PHE A 107 1.40 3.60 3.67
C PHE A 107 1.80 2.66 4.80
N VAL A 108 2.05 1.38 4.48
CA VAL A 108 2.56 0.40 5.45
C VAL A 108 4.04 0.14 5.18
N SER A 109 4.89 0.58 6.11
CA SER A 109 6.34 0.36 6.11
C SER A 109 6.73 -0.68 7.17
N SER A 110 7.53 -1.66 6.76
CA SER A 110 8.07 -2.72 7.61
C SER A 110 9.13 -3.49 6.84
N THR A 111 9.87 -4.34 7.53
CA THR A 111 10.67 -5.39 6.88
C THR A 111 9.75 -6.45 6.24
N PHE A 112 10.24 -7.14 5.20
CA PHE A 112 9.42 -8.05 4.38
C PHE A 112 9.25 -9.44 5.01
N ARG A 113 10.35 -10.05 5.50
CA ARG A 113 10.38 -11.47 5.90
C ARG A 113 9.62 -11.77 7.19
N ASP A 114 9.70 -10.87 8.16
CA ASP A 114 9.34 -11.14 9.54
C ASP A 114 8.07 -10.44 10.00
N MET A 115 7.36 -9.75 9.10
CA MET A 115 6.14 -8.98 9.41
C MET A 115 4.92 -9.43 8.61
N SER A 116 4.94 -10.68 8.13
CA SER A 116 3.86 -11.21 7.29
C SER A 116 2.53 -11.27 8.06
N GLY A 117 2.55 -11.70 9.32
CA GLY A 117 1.35 -11.79 10.16
C GLY A 117 0.72 -10.43 10.44
N GLU A 118 1.54 -9.44 10.77
CA GLU A 118 1.11 -8.06 11.03
C GLU A 118 0.53 -7.40 9.78
N ARG A 119 1.15 -7.58 8.62
CA ARG A 119 0.59 -7.06 7.36
C ARG A 119 -0.70 -7.75 6.95
N ASP A 120 -0.82 -9.06 7.19
CA ASP A 120 -2.06 -9.81 6.90
C ASP A 120 -3.19 -9.35 7.84
N LEU A 121 -2.90 -9.08 9.11
CA LEU A 121 -3.85 -8.46 10.04
C LEU A 121 -4.33 -7.09 9.52
N ILE A 122 -3.40 -6.24 9.09
CA ILE A 122 -3.72 -4.89 8.63
C ILE A 122 -4.62 -4.95 7.39
N SER A 123 -4.18 -5.68 6.36
CA SER A 123 -4.89 -5.78 5.08
C SER A 123 -6.18 -6.60 5.16
N GLY A 124 -6.21 -7.62 6.02
CA GLY A 124 -7.34 -8.55 6.14
C GLY A 124 -8.42 -8.10 7.12
N LEU A 125 -8.07 -7.36 8.18
CA LEU A 125 -9.01 -6.99 9.24
C LEU A 125 -9.06 -5.47 9.50
N VAL A 126 -7.91 -4.81 9.70
CA VAL A 126 -7.88 -3.39 10.11
C VAL A 126 -8.41 -2.47 9.02
N PHE A 127 -7.86 -2.54 7.80
CA PHE A 127 -8.29 -1.70 6.70
C PHE A 127 -9.74 -1.96 6.25
N PRO A 128 -10.23 -3.21 6.12
CA PRO A 128 -11.64 -3.46 5.87
C PRO A 128 -12.58 -2.90 6.94
N ALA A 129 -12.20 -3.01 8.22
CA ALA A 129 -12.97 -2.43 9.32
C ALA A 129 -12.99 -0.90 9.24
N LEU A 130 -11.84 -0.26 8.99
CA LEU A 130 -11.74 1.19 8.81
C LEU A 130 -12.61 1.67 7.66
N ARG A 131 -12.51 1.03 6.48
CA ARG A 131 -13.35 1.34 5.31
C ARG A 131 -14.83 1.32 5.67
N LYS A 132 -15.28 0.28 6.40
CA LYS A 132 -16.67 0.14 6.83
C LYS A 132 -17.13 1.25 7.77
N GLN A 133 -16.28 1.76 8.66
CA GLN A 133 -16.67 2.85 9.57
C GLN A 133 -16.56 4.21 8.91
N LEU A 134 -15.50 4.45 8.13
CA LEU A 134 -15.31 5.69 7.38
C LEU A 134 -16.40 5.93 6.33
N SER A 135 -16.99 4.87 5.76
CA SER A 135 -18.11 4.99 4.82
C SER A 135 -19.44 5.37 5.47
N LYS A 136 -19.55 5.28 6.80
CA LYS A 136 -20.78 5.59 7.55
C LYS A 136 -20.79 7.01 8.13
N LEU A 137 -19.69 7.73 8.01
CA LEU A 137 -19.61 9.12 8.43
C LEU A 137 -20.52 9.98 7.52
N ASP A 138 -21.01 11.09 8.05
CA ASP A 138 -21.77 12.08 7.26
C ASP A 138 -20.92 12.67 6.11
N PHE A 139 -19.59 12.55 6.23
CA PHE A 139 -18.60 12.85 5.19
C PHE A 139 -17.80 11.56 4.87
N PRO A 140 -18.30 10.68 3.97
CA PRO A 140 -17.62 9.42 3.69
C PRO A 140 -16.18 9.62 3.20
N VAL A 141 -15.25 8.88 3.82
CA VAL A 141 -13.82 8.94 3.47
C VAL A 141 -13.41 7.67 2.72
N HIS A 142 -12.78 7.85 1.56
CA HIS A 142 -12.13 6.77 0.82
C HIS A 142 -10.75 6.47 1.40
N LEU A 143 -10.56 5.28 1.96
CA LEU A 143 -9.24 4.80 2.40
C LEU A 143 -8.49 4.19 1.21
N ASN A 144 -7.32 4.74 0.89
CA ASN A 144 -6.39 4.20 -0.08
C ASN A 144 -5.20 3.56 0.66
N GLU A 145 -5.23 2.24 0.72
CA GLU A 145 -4.24 1.38 1.38
C GLU A 145 -3.05 1.09 0.46
N ILE A 146 -1.83 1.42 0.91
CA ILE A 146 -0.59 1.18 0.16
C ILE A 146 0.27 0.17 0.92
N ASP A 147 0.14 -1.10 0.52
CA ASP A 147 0.96 -2.22 0.98
C ASP A 147 1.64 -2.87 -0.25
N LEU A 148 2.93 -2.59 -0.43
CA LEU A 148 3.70 -3.05 -1.59
C LEU A 148 4.13 -4.53 -1.51
N ARG A 149 3.70 -5.28 -0.47
CA ARG A 149 3.93 -6.73 -0.39
C ARG A 149 3.05 -7.51 -1.37
N TRP A 150 1.84 -7.03 -1.64
CA TRP A 150 0.87 -7.75 -2.45
C TRP A 150 1.33 -7.81 -3.91
N GLY A 151 1.57 -9.03 -4.40
CA GLY A 151 1.95 -9.30 -5.79
C GLY A 151 3.43 -9.11 -6.13
N VAL A 152 4.31 -8.84 -5.14
CA VAL A 152 5.74 -8.61 -5.38
C VAL A 152 6.60 -9.58 -4.56
N PRO A 153 7.33 -10.52 -5.19
CA PRO A 153 8.30 -11.37 -4.49
C PRO A 153 9.40 -10.54 -3.80
N GLU A 154 9.96 -11.02 -2.68
CA GLU A 154 11.01 -10.29 -1.95
C GLU A 154 12.17 -9.84 -2.86
N ALA A 155 12.64 -10.71 -3.77
CA ALA A 155 13.71 -10.37 -4.69
C ALA A 155 13.37 -9.19 -5.61
N ALA A 156 12.09 -9.02 -5.96
CA ALA A 156 11.62 -7.90 -6.78
C ALA A 156 11.55 -6.59 -5.97
N THR A 157 11.55 -6.64 -4.64
CA THR A 157 11.59 -5.45 -3.77
C THR A 157 12.98 -4.82 -3.66
N GLN A 158 14.04 -5.53 -4.07
CA GLN A 158 15.43 -5.07 -4.01
C GLN A 158 15.94 -4.55 -5.36
N THR A 159 15.08 -3.79 -6.05
CA THR A 159 15.35 -3.25 -7.39
C THR A 159 15.29 -1.72 -7.39
N PRO A 160 15.92 -1.04 -8.36
CA PRO A 160 15.82 0.42 -8.48
C PRO A 160 14.37 0.89 -8.62
N ASP A 161 13.55 0.15 -9.38
CA ASP A 161 12.13 0.47 -9.58
C ASP A 161 11.31 0.29 -8.31
N ALA A 162 11.56 -0.78 -7.53
CA ALA A 162 10.89 -0.97 -6.25
C ALA A 162 11.26 0.12 -5.23
N LEU A 163 12.55 0.46 -5.12
CA LEU A 163 13.01 1.56 -4.27
C LEU A 163 12.31 2.88 -4.62
N ARG A 164 12.29 3.22 -5.92
CA ARG A 164 11.61 4.41 -6.41
C ARG A 164 10.12 4.38 -6.08
N ALA A 165 9.43 3.28 -6.38
CA ALA A 165 7.99 3.13 -6.14
C ALA A 165 7.64 3.24 -4.65
N CYS A 166 8.43 2.64 -3.75
CA CYS A 166 8.26 2.80 -2.30
C CYS A 166 8.31 4.28 -1.88
N LEU A 167 9.38 4.98 -2.28
CA LEU A 167 9.59 6.37 -1.88
C LEU A 167 8.58 7.34 -2.51
N GLU A 168 8.14 7.12 -3.76
CA GLU A 168 7.06 7.89 -4.39
C GLU A 168 5.72 7.72 -3.66
N ASN A 169 5.44 6.51 -3.17
CA ASN A 169 4.24 6.26 -2.37
C ASN A 169 4.32 6.93 -0.99
N VAL A 170 5.46 6.86 -0.31
CA VAL A 170 5.68 7.60 0.95
C VAL A 170 5.44 9.10 0.75
N VAL A 171 6.00 9.69 -0.32
CA VAL A 171 5.85 11.11 -0.64
C VAL A 171 4.39 11.56 -0.75
N THR A 172 3.52 10.66 -1.17
CA THR A 172 2.12 10.98 -1.47
C THR A 172 1.14 10.44 -0.44
N SER A 173 1.64 9.91 0.69
CA SER A 173 0.82 9.33 1.75
C SER A 173 0.50 10.35 2.84
N ASP A 174 -0.72 10.28 3.37
CA ASP A 174 -1.18 11.13 4.47
C ASP A 174 -0.76 10.55 5.83
N TYR A 175 -0.74 9.23 5.93
CA TYR A 175 -0.36 8.48 7.13
C TYR A 175 0.66 7.39 6.80
N LEU A 176 1.52 7.08 7.77
CA LEU A 176 2.46 5.96 7.67
C LEU A 176 2.33 5.06 8.90
N ILE A 177 2.08 3.78 8.66
CA ILE A 177 2.21 2.73 9.68
C ILE A 177 3.63 2.18 9.58
N LEU A 178 4.39 2.28 10.67
CA LEU A 178 5.76 1.76 10.76
C LEU A 178 5.79 0.58 11.73
N LEU A 179 5.99 -0.63 11.21
CA LEU A 179 6.14 -1.84 12.03
C LEU A 179 7.61 -2.23 12.12
N LEU A 180 8.13 -2.37 13.33
CA LEU A 180 9.53 -2.77 13.57
C LEU A 180 9.61 -4.00 14.48
N GLY A 181 10.43 -4.96 14.03
CA GLY A 181 10.74 -6.21 14.74
C GLY A 181 12.23 -6.28 15.01
N GLU A 182 12.83 -7.46 14.86
CA GLU A 182 14.26 -7.68 15.12
C GLU A 182 15.10 -7.82 13.84
N ARG A 183 14.59 -7.26 12.74
CA ARG A 183 15.30 -7.10 11.47
C ARG A 183 15.44 -5.64 11.09
N TYR A 184 16.61 -5.30 10.54
CA TYR A 184 16.83 -3.96 10.00
C TYR A 184 16.34 -3.81 8.56
N GLY A 185 16.35 -4.91 7.79
CA GLY A 185 15.86 -4.97 6.42
C GLY A 185 16.94 -4.79 5.35
N TRP A 186 16.49 -4.52 4.13
CA TRP A 186 17.36 -4.27 2.99
C TRP A 186 17.94 -2.85 3.05
N VAL A 187 19.23 -2.74 2.77
CA VAL A 187 19.96 -1.47 2.68
C VAL A 187 20.26 -1.25 1.21
N PRO A 188 19.61 -0.28 0.54
CA PRO A 188 19.89 -0.01 -0.86
C PRO A 188 21.34 0.47 -1.02
N PRO A 189 22.06 -0.01 -2.05
CA PRO A 189 23.34 0.58 -2.46
C PRO A 189 23.20 2.08 -2.71
N GLU A 190 24.23 2.86 -2.38
CA GLU A 190 24.22 4.33 -2.52
C GLU A 190 23.98 4.75 -3.97
N GLU A 191 24.49 3.99 -4.93
CA GLU A 191 24.32 4.22 -6.36
C GLU A 191 22.84 4.18 -6.76
N LEU A 192 22.05 3.31 -6.15
CA LEU A 192 20.61 3.23 -6.41
C LEU A 192 19.86 4.45 -5.87
N VAL A 193 20.29 4.97 -4.72
CA VAL A 193 19.71 6.19 -4.13
C VAL A 193 20.06 7.40 -4.98
N HIS A 194 21.31 7.49 -5.46
CA HIS A 194 21.77 8.59 -6.33
C HIS A 194 21.17 8.52 -7.74
N ALA A 195 20.72 7.35 -8.18
CA ALA A 195 20.04 7.15 -9.46
C ALA A 195 18.53 7.50 -9.43
N LEU A 196 17.98 7.91 -8.27
CA LEU A 196 16.57 8.30 -8.18
C LEU A 196 16.25 9.52 -9.08
N PRO A 197 15.02 9.63 -9.61
CA PRO A 197 14.62 10.80 -10.38
C PRO A 197 14.86 12.10 -9.61
N TYR A 198 15.39 13.13 -10.26
CA TYR A 198 15.84 14.39 -9.63
C TYR A 198 14.88 14.97 -8.58
N LYS A 199 13.56 15.01 -8.89
CA LYS A 199 12.53 15.52 -7.96
C LYS A 199 12.42 14.71 -6.67
N LEU A 200 12.53 13.38 -6.78
CA LEU A 200 12.47 12.46 -5.64
C LEU A 200 13.79 12.47 -4.88
N TYR A 201 14.91 12.41 -5.61
CA TYR A 201 16.26 12.49 -5.05
C TYR A 201 16.44 13.72 -4.15
N ASN A 202 16.01 14.91 -4.60
CA ASN A 202 16.12 16.13 -3.79
C ASN A 202 15.40 16.05 -2.43
N ARG A 203 14.31 15.28 -2.33
CA ARG A 203 13.61 15.05 -1.06
C ARG A 203 14.37 14.02 -0.22
N VAL A 204 14.75 12.91 -0.85
CA VAL A 204 15.44 11.78 -0.21
C VAL A 204 16.81 12.19 0.34
N HIS A 205 17.59 12.97 -0.41
CA HIS A 205 18.94 13.41 -0.02
C HIS A 205 18.95 14.28 1.25
N ARG A 206 17.84 14.94 1.60
CA ARG A 206 17.74 15.73 2.84
C ARG A 206 17.77 14.85 4.10
N VAL A 207 17.34 13.60 3.99
CA VAL A 207 17.21 12.67 5.11
C VAL A 207 18.16 11.48 5.02
N TYR A 208 18.60 11.12 3.81
CA TYR A 208 19.40 9.94 3.56
C TYR A 208 20.77 10.02 4.25
N LYS A 209 21.14 8.90 4.88
CA LYS A 209 22.49 8.65 5.37
C LYS A 209 22.96 7.30 4.84
N PRO A 210 24.23 7.18 4.41
CA PRO A 210 24.80 5.91 3.97
C PRO A 210 24.51 4.78 4.94
N GLY A 211 23.89 3.72 4.43
CA GLY A 211 23.56 2.53 5.21
C GLY A 211 22.21 2.52 5.94
N MET A 212 21.36 3.52 5.71
CA MET A 212 19.94 3.43 6.06
C MET A 212 19.28 2.23 5.38
N SER A 213 18.44 1.49 6.10
CA SER A 213 17.55 0.53 5.45
C SER A 213 16.45 1.26 4.70
N ILE A 214 15.80 0.59 3.75
CA ILE A 214 14.64 1.16 3.05
C ILE A 214 13.55 1.58 4.04
N THR A 215 13.29 0.77 5.08
CA THR A 215 12.31 1.06 6.14
C THR A 215 12.68 2.31 6.95
N GLU A 216 13.95 2.46 7.35
CA GLU A 216 14.40 3.68 8.03
C GLU A 216 14.31 4.91 7.11
N LEU A 217 14.64 4.74 5.82
CA LEU A 217 14.57 5.81 4.84
C LEU A 217 13.13 6.26 4.58
N GLU A 218 12.19 5.33 4.45
CA GLU A 218 10.75 5.58 4.31
C GLU A 218 10.22 6.40 5.50
N ALA A 219 10.52 5.96 6.73
CA ALA A 219 10.10 6.67 7.94
C ALA A 219 10.72 8.07 8.04
N SER A 220 12.02 8.19 7.74
CA SER A 220 12.73 9.47 7.81
C SER A 220 12.21 10.46 6.76
N LEU A 221 11.96 9.99 5.55
CA LEU A 221 11.36 10.79 4.48
C LEU A 221 9.95 11.24 4.83
N PHE A 222 9.13 10.34 5.40
CA PHE A 222 7.77 10.68 5.81
C PHE A 222 7.75 11.76 6.90
N LEU A 223 8.61 11.64 7.91
CA LEU A 223 8.73 12.61 8.99
C LEU A 223 9.21 13.98 8.50
N ASP A 224 10.19 14.02 7.58
CA ASP A 224 10.64 15.28 7.00
C ASP A 224 9.54 16.00 6.21
N LEU A 225 8.70 15.25 5.49
CA LEU A 225 7.56 15.80 4.76
C LEU A 225 6.40 16.22 5.66
N ASN A 226 6.25 15.57 6.81
CA ASN A 226 5.15 15.79 7.76
C ASN A 226 5.64 16.35 9.12
N TYR A 227 6.71 17.15 9.11
CA TYR A 227 7.33 17.67 10.34
C TYR A 227 6.39 18.50 11.23
N GLN A 228 5.29 19.01 10.67
CA GLN A 228 4.27 19.77 11.41
C GLN A 228 3.27 18.88 12.16
N ASN A 229 3.13 17.61 11.77
CA ASN A 229 2.22 16.68 12.42
C ASN A 229 2.79 15.26 12.40
N GLU A 230 3.69 15.02 13.35
CA GLU A 230 4.35 13.72 13.52
C GLU A 230 3.38 12.61 13.99
N ARG A 231 2.16 12.95 14.46
CA ARG A 231 1.14 11.94 14.84
C ARG A 231 0.64 11.11 13.66
N ARG A 232 0.87 11.61 12.44
CA ARG A 232 0.58 10.87 11.20
C ARG A 232 1.47 9.64 11.00
N LEU A 233 2.57 9.55 11.76
CA LEU A 233 3.38 8.34 11.88
C LEU A 233 2.85 7.49 13.05
N ILE A 234 2.35 6.30 12.75
CA ILE A 234 1.95 5.32 13.76
C ILE A 234 3.03 4.24 13.82
N CYS A 235 3.97 4.37 14.76
CA CYS A 235 5.06 3.41 14.93
C CYS A 235 4.75 2.36 16.00
N CYS A 236 4.85 1.09 15.63
CA CYS A 236 4.61 -0.05 16.51
C CYS A 236 5.85 -0.96 16.58
N LEU A 237 6.27 -1.32 17.80
CA LEU A 237 7.41 -2.20 18.06
C LEU A 237 6.93 -3.56 18.59
N ARG A 238 7.28 -4.66 17.93
CA ARG A 238 6.98 -6.02 18.41
C ARG A 238 7.81 -6.32 19.65
N ASP A 239 7.23 -6.98 20.64
CA ASP A 239 7.98 -7.46 21.80
C ASP A 239 9.01 -8.53 21.38
N PRO A 240 10.33 -8.29 21.55
CA PRO A 240 11.35 -9.28 21.20
C PRO A 240 11.23 -10.60 21.97
N LYS A 241 10.55 -10.61 23.13
CA LYS A 241 10.32 -11.84 23.91
C LYS A 241 9.52 -12.89 23.15
N CYS A 242 8.69 -12.49 22.18
CA CYS A 242 7.95 -13.45 21.35
C CYS A 242 8.87 -14.36 20.54
N LEU A 243 10.14 -13.98 20.35
CA LEU A 243 11.12 -14.72 19.58
C LEU A 243 11.79 -15.85 20.36
N GLU A 244 11.64 -15.90 21.69
CA GLU A 244 12.21 -16.95 22.53
C GLU A 244 11.58 -18.32 22.24
N ALA A 245 10.28 -18.33 21.91
CA ALA A 245 9.53 -19.53 21.56
C ALA A 245 9.67 -19.96 20.08
N LEU A 246 10.50 -19.27 19.28
CA LEU A 246 10.64 -19.59 17.86
C LEU A 246 11.36 -20.93 17.63
N PRO A 247 10.85 -21.77 16.72
CA PRO A 247 11.60 -22.92 16.22
C PRO A 247 12.95 -22.47 15.65
N ALA A 248 14.02 -23.24 15.90
CA ALA A 248 15.38 -22.90 15.47
C ALA A 248 15.47 -22.61 13.96
N VAL A 249 14.71 -23.34 13.15
CA VAL A 249 14.63 -23.21 11.69
C VAL A 249 14.08 -21.84 11.24
N GLN A 250 13.30 -21.17 12.10
CA GLN A 250 12.64 -19.91 11.80
C GLN A 250 13.39 -18.69 12.35
N LYS A 251 14.40 -18.88 13.21
CA LYS A 251 15.14 -17.76 13.83
C LYS A 251 15.76 -16.82 12.79
N SER A 252 16.31 -17.38 11.71
CA SER A 252 16.93 -16.59 10.63
C SER A 252 15.92 -15.75 9.85
N ASN A 253 14.61 -16.05 9.95
CA ASN A 253 13.57 -15.24 9.34
C ASN A 253 13.23 -14.01 10.17
N PHE A 254 13.28 -14.09 11.51
CA PHE A 254 12.85 -13.00 12.40
C PHE A 254 13.98 -12.18 13.03
N VAL A 255 15.20 -12.74 13.13
CA VAL A 255 16.33 -12.11 13.80
C VAL A 255 17.39 -11.72 12.79
N GLU A 256 17.91 -10.50 12.91
CA GLU A 256 19.04 -10.02 12.10
C GLU A 256 20.33 -10.76 12.46
N SER A 257 21.05 -11.24 11.43
CA SER A 257 22.31 -11.96 11.63
C SER A 257 23.53 -11.02 11.63
N SER A 258 23.41 -9.85 10.99
CA SER A 258 24.50 -8.87 10.93
C SER A 258 24.54 -8.01 12.18
N ALA A 259 25.68 -8.02 12.88
CA ALA A 259 25.93 -7.17 14.04
C ALA A 259 25.80 -5.67 13.69
N VAL A 260 26.27 -5.26 12.51
CA VAL A 260 26.16 -3.88 12.02
C VAL A 260 24.70 -3.48 11.85
N LYS A 261 23.90 -4.31 11.19
CA LYS A 261 22.47 -4.04 11.00
C LYS A 261 21.70 -4.05 12.32
N THR A 262 22.05 -4.95 13.24
CA THR A 262 21.48 -5.00 14.59
C THR A 262 21.75 -3.71 15.35
N SER A 263 22.99 -3.21 15.31
CA SER A 263 23.35 -1.94 15.93
C SER A 263 22.59 -0.76 15.32
N ARG A 264 22.39 -0.75 14.00
CA ARG A 264 21.61 0.30 13.31
C ARG A 264 20.13 0.25 13.68
N LEU A 265 19.52 -0.93 13.69
CA LEU A 265 18.15 -1.12 14.13
C LEU A 265 17.94 -0.61 15.56
N ASN A 266 18.83 -0.96 16.48
CA ASN A 266 18.76 -0.51 17.87
C ASN A 266 18.90 1.01 17.98
N ALA A 267 19.82 1.62 17.22
CA ALA A 267 19.97 3.06 17.16
C ALA A 267 18.70 3.74 16.60
N PHE A 268 18.10 3.18 15.55
CA PHE A 268 16.87 3.69 14.95
C PHE A 268 15.67 3.61 15.91
N LYS A 269 15.46 2.45 16.56
CA LYS A 269 14.45 2.27 17.61
C LYS A 269 14.66 3.26 18.76
N ALA A 270 15.90 3.44 19.22
CA ALA A 270 16.23 4.38 20.28
C ALA A 270 15.95 5.84 19.88
N GLN A 271 16.26 6.21 18.63
CA GLN A 271 15.94 7.52 18.08
C GLN A 271 14.44 7.79 18.07
N LEU A 272 13.64 6.86 17.53
CA LEU A 272 12.17 6.98 17.53
C LEU A 272 11.60 7.12 18.94
N LYS A 273 12.12 6.33 19.89
CA LYS A 273 11.74 6.40 21.30
C LYS A 273 12.11 7.74 21.94
N SER A 274 13.31 8.25 21.69
CA SER A 274 13.77 9.54 22.24
C SER A 274 12.93 10.72 21.77
N LYS A 275 12.36 10.62 20.55
CA LYS A 275 11.44 11.61 19.97
C LYS A 275 9.98 11.43 20.41
N GLY A 276 9.66 10.38 21.19
CA GLY A 276 8.28 10.09 21.58
C GLY A 276 7.38 9.61 20.44
N LEU A 277 7.97 9.07 19.35
CA LEU A 277 7.24 8.66 18.14
C LEU A 277 6.69 7.23 18.20
N ILE A 278 6.97 6.49 19.28
CA ILE A 278 6.49 5.12 19.46
C ILE A 278 5.05 5.16 19.94
N HIS A 279 4.12 4.76 19.06
CA HIS A 279 2.70 4.68 19.36
C HIS A 279 2.39 3.44 20.21
N LEU A 280 2.87 2.27 19.79
CA LEU A 280 2.69 1.02 20.53
C LEU A 280 4.03 0.34 20.75
N ASN A 281 4.46 0.27 22.01
CA ASN A 281 5.75 -0.30 22.38
C ASN A 281 5.58 -1.72 22.94
N ASN A 282 6.35 -2.67 22.42
CA ASN A 282 6.35 -4.08 22.83
C ASN A 282 4.96 -4.71 22.75
N TYR A 283 4.29 -4.61 21.59
CA TYR A 283 3.04 -5.32 21.40
C TYR A 283 3.27 -6.84 21.39
N LYS A 284 2.28 -7.56 21.92
CA LYS A 284 2.32 -9.02 21.99
C LYS A 284 2.21 -9.63 20.60
N ALA A 285 2.93 -10.72 20.42
CA ALA A 285 2.85 -11.57 19.25
C ALA A 285 3.25 -13.00 19.65
N ALA A 286 2.78 -13.98 18.92
CA ALA A 286 3.15 -15.38 19.09
C ALA A 286 3.38 -16.03 17.72
N TYR A 287 4.36 -16.92 17.63
CA TYR A 287 4.60 -17.64 16.38
C TYR A 287 3.39 -18.53 16.02
N ALA A 288 2.81 -18.29 14.85
CA ALA A 288 1.57 -18.92 14.38
C ALA A 288 1.80 -19.96 13.28
N GLY A 289 3.06 -20.36 13.05
CA GLY A 289 3.42 -21.34 12.02
C GLY A 289 3.86 -20.72 10.70
N VAL A 290 3.72 -21.47 9.61
CA VAL A 290 4.08 -21.05 8.25
C VAL A 290 2.87 -21.17 7.35
N VAL A 291 2.54 -20.11 6.62
CA VAL A 291 1.48 -20.09 5.62
C VAL A 291 2.08 -19.72 4.27
N SER A 292 1.92 -20.57 3.26
CA SER A 292 2.44 -20.32 1.90
C SER A 292 3.93 -19.92 1.88
N GLN A 293 4.76 -20.61 2.69
CA GLN A 293 6.20 -20.36 2.88
C GLN A 293 6.56 -19.11 3.71
N TYR A 294 5.58 -18.31 4.13
CA TYR A 294 5.79 -17.16 4.99
C TYR A 294 5.63 -17.54 6.46
N PRO A 295 6.62 -17.26 7.31
CA PRO A 295 6.45 -17.47 8.74
C PRO A 295 5.56 -16.39 9.33
N MET A 296 4.59 -16.80 10.12
CA MET A 296 3.51 -15.94 10.60
C MET A 296 3.62 -15.67 12.09
N MET A 297 3.32 -14.43 12.48
CA MET A 297 3.01 -14.06 13.84
C MET A 297 1.49 -13.92 13.99
N GLY A 298 0.96 -14.37 15.11
CA GLY A 298 -0.41 -14.23 15.56
C GLY A 298 -0.45 -13.58 16.95
N ASP A 299 -1.59 -13.70 17.64
CA ASP A 299 -1.84 -13.00 18.92
C ASP A 299 -1.66 -11.47 18.82
N LEU A 300 -2.12 -10.90 17.70
CA LEU A 300 -1.91 -9.50 17.33
C LEU A 300 -3.14 -8.62 17.60
N ALA A 301 -4.01 -9.02 18.55
CA ALA A 301 -5.25 -8.29 18.83
C ALA A 301 -4.97 -6.85 19.29
N ASP A 302 -4.04 -6.68 20.24
CA ASP A 302 -3.63 -5.37 20.76
C ASP A 302 -3.09 -4.46 19.64
N LEU A 303 -2.33 -5.02 18.70
CA LEU A 303 -1.83 -4.28 17.53
C LEU A 303 -2.99 -3.84 16.62
N GLY A 304 -3.92 -4.74 16.33
CA GLY A 304 -5.07 -4.45 15.46
C GLY A 304 -5.97 -3.36 16.04
N GLU A 305 -6.27 -3.43 17.34
CA GLU A 305 -7.09 -2.44 18.03
C GLU A 305 -6.43 -1.06 18.09
N ALA A 306 -5.12 -1.01 18.40
CA ALA A 306 -4.37 0.24 18.44
C ALA A 306 -4.29 0.89 17.06
N LEU A 307 -3.97 0.13 16.00
CA LEU A 307 -3.91 0.67 14.64
C LEU A 307 -5.27 1.17 14.18
N PHE A 308 -6.33 0.41 14.42
CA PHE A 308 -7.70 0.81 14.06
C PHE A 308 -8.09 2.12 14.76
N SER A 309 -7.97 2.16 16.09
CA SER A 309 -8.45 3.29 16.89
C SER A 309 -7.69 4.57 16.57
N SER A 310 -6.37 4.47 16.39
CA SER A 310 -5.51 5.62 16.10
C SER A 310 -5.75 6.15 14.70
N LEU A 311 -5.77 5.29 13.67
CA LEU A 311 -6.08 5.74 12.31
C LEU A 311 -7.48 6.33 12.21
N TYR A 312 -8.48 5.70 12.82
CA TYR A 312 -9.85 6.20 12.78
C TYR A 312 -9.95 7.60 13.41
N SER A 313 -9.37 7.77 14.60
CA SER A 313 -9.40 9.06 15.32
C SER A 313 -8.67 10.16 14.57
N GLU A 314 -7.45 9.89 14.09
CA GLU A 314 -6.64 10.86 13.34
C GLU A 314 -7.30 11.24 12.00
N ILE A 315 -7.91 10.27 11.30
CA ILE A 315 -8.64 10.54 10.06
C ILE A 315 -9.85 11.44 10.33
N ILE A 316 -10.61 11.21 11.40
CA ILE A 316 -11.75 12.05 11.76
C ILE A 316 -11.29 13.48 12.08
N GLU A 317 -10.29 13.64 12.96
CA GLU A 317 -9.76 14.96 13.33
C GLU A 317 -9.24 15.72 12.10
N PHE A 318 -8.54 15.02 11.20
CA PHE A 318 -8.08 15.60 9.94
C PHE A 318 -9.21 16.05 9.01
N MET A 319 -10.34 15.34 9.02
CA MET A 319 -11.49 15.69 8.22
C MET A 319 -12.27 16.87 8.80
N GLU A 320 -12.44 16.93 10.12
CA GLU A 320 -13.11 18.03 10.83
C GLU A 320 -12.35 19.36 10.70
N THR A 321 -11.03 19.32 10.75
CA THR A 321 -10.19 20.50 10.50
C THR A 321 -10.30 21.02 9.05
N ARG A 322 -10.56 20.13 8.08
CA ARG A 322 -10.79 20.51 6.67
C ARG A 322 -12.16 21.14 6.43
N THR A 323 -13.22 20.64 7.07
CA THR A 323 -14.59 21.21 6.95
C THR A 323 -14.71 22.58 7.60
N SER A 324 -14.12 22.78 8.78
CA SER A 324 -14.09 24.09 9.46
C SER A 324 -13.39 25.18 8.62
N HIS A 325 -12.27 24.87 7.97
CA HIS A 325 -11.57 25.81 7.08
C HIS A 325 -12.34 26.16 5.80
N ARG A 326 -13.22 25.27 5.31
CA ARG A 326 -14.08 25.55 4.16
C ARG A 326 -15.22 26.52 4.52
N SER A 327 -15.83 26.36 5.69
CA SER A 327 -16.92 27.23 6.16
C SER A 327 -16.49 28.69 6.33
N VAL A 328 -15.24 28.94 6.72
CA VAL A 328 -14.71 30.31 6.91
C VAL A 328 -14.40 31.01 5.59
N ARG A 329 -14.09 30.27 4.51
CA ARG A 329 -13.81 30.85 3.18
C ARG A 329 -15.07 31.14 2.36
N SER A 330 -16.21 30.59 2.77
CA SER A 330 -17.52 30.83 2.15
C SER A 330 -18.35 31.91 2.85
N SER A 331 -17.77 32.63 3.81
CA SER A 331 -18.39 33.76 4.54
C SER A 331 -17.81 35.08 4.04
#